data_AF-A0A2I4EFM9-F1
#
_entry.id   AF-A0A2I4EFM9-F1
#
_cell.length_a   1.000
_cell.length_b   1.000
_cell.length_c   1.000
_cell.angle_alpha   90.00
_cell.angle_beta   90.00
_cell.angle_gamma   90.00
#
_symmetry.space_group_name_H-M   'P 1'
#
loop_
_entity.id
_entity.type
_entity.pdbx_description
1 polymer ?
#
loop_
_entity_poly.entity_id
_entity_poly.type
_entity_poly.pdbx_seq_one_letter_code
_entity_poly.pdbx_strand_id
1 'polypeptide(L)'
;MTVFVVPYTISFSLPLQRARSIEKRARSGMCEDDNFPIGILPKGVRGYNLDPSTGKFSAYLGSSCSFSLEGSYQLKYKSTIRGYISQGKFSSLEGISVELFFFWVDIVELQRKGDSLRFSVGKAVADFSIDNFEECPQCGCGLNCNDGQLKKVRSIPIVSLIG
;
A
#
# COMPACT_ATOMS: atom_id res chain seq x y z
N MET A 1 42.44 -11.00 34.19
CA MET A 1 41.31 -10.30 34.82
C MET A 1 41.14 -8.96 34.13
N THR A 2 40.19 -8.87 33.21
CA THR A 2 39.39 -7.64 33.04
C THR A 2 38.02 -8.10 32.57
N VAL A 3 37.04 -7.88 33.43
CA VAL A 3 35.65 -8.29 33.28
C VAL A 3 34.93 -7.15 32.57
N PHE A 4 34.22 -7.44 31.48
CA PHE A 4 33.20 -6.54 30.95
C PHE A 4 31.83 -7.19 31.14
N VAL A 5 31.21 -6.87 32.29
CA VAL A 5 29.78 -7.03 32.51
C VAL A 5 29.11 -5.78 31.96
N VAL A 6 28.27 -5.92 30.95
CA VAL A 6 27.22 -4.94 30.65
C VAL A 6 25.89 -5.68 30.77
N PRO A 7 25.17 -5.53 31.88
CA PRO A 7 23.80 -5.98 32.00
C PRO A 7 22.89 -4.94 31.33
N TYR A 8 21.79 -5.40 30.74
CA TYR A 8 20.74 -4.63 30.07
C TYR A 8 20.90 -4.35 28.56
N THR A 9 19.90 -4.89 27.85
CA THR A 9 19.50 -4.76 26.44
C THR A 9 20.48 -5.23 25.37
N ILE A 10 20.33 -6.50 24.98
CA ILE A 10 20.72 -6.93 23.64
C ILE A 10 19.85 -6.14 22.67
N SER A 11 20.39 -5.05 22.14
CA SER A 11 19.83 -4.38 20.97
C SER A 11 20.03 -5.33 19.79
N PHE A 12 19.13 -6.30 19.63
CA PHE A 12 19.05 -7.12 18.42
C PHE A 12 18.66 -6.18 17.27
N SER A 13 19.65 -5.57 16.64
CA SER A 13 19.48 -5.01 15.31
C SER A 13 19.15 -6.19 14.40
N LEU A 14 17.86 -6.38 14.11
CA LEU A 14 17.43 -7.32 13.09
C LEU A 14 18.22 -7.00 11.81
N PRO A 15 18.98 -7.96 11.25
CA PRO A 15 19.72 -7.71 10.03
C PRO A 15 18.73 -7.28 8.95
N LEU A 16 19.05 -6.23 8.20
CA LEU A 16 18.21 -5.62 7.17
C LEU A 16 17.62 -6.66 6.19
N GLN A 17 18.36 -7.73 5.92
CA GLN A 17 17.94 -8.87 5.09
C GLN A 17 16.75 -9.65 5.67
N ARG A 18 16.69 -9.82 6.99
CA ARG A 18 15.59 -10.52 7.67
C ARG A 18 14.34 -9.64 7.72
N ALA A 19 14.50 -8.34 7.97
CA ALA A 19 13.40 -7.36 7.89
C ALA A 19 12.80 -7.29 6.47
N ARG A 20 13.65 -7.22 5.43
CA ARG A 20 13.21 -7.25 4.02
C ARG A 20 12.46 -8.55 3.67
N SER A 21 12.89 -9.68 4.22
CA SER A 21 12.25 -10.98 3.95
C SER A 21 10.88 -11.10 4.64
N ILE A 22 10.74 -10.57 5.86
CA ILE A 22 9.46 -10.51 6.58
C ILE A 22 8.51 -9.54 5.87
N GLU A 23 8.98 -8.37 5.45
CA GLU A 23 8.21 -7.40 4.66
C GLU A 23 7.69 -8.02 3.35
N LYS A 24 8.55 -8.71 2.60
CA LYS A 24 8.16 -9.36 1.34
C LYS A 24 7.07 -10.42 1.56
N ARG A 25 7.21 -11.24 2.62
CA ARG A 25 6.25 -12.30 2.95
C ARG A 25 4.93 -11.74 3.48
N ALA A 26 4.98 -10.68 4.27
CA ALA A 26 3.81 -9.97 4.77
C ALA A 26 2.97 -9.35 3.64
N ARG A 27 3.64 -8.71 2.69
CA ARG A 27 2.99 -8.12 1.50
C ARG A 27 2.38 -9.18 0.61
N SER A 28 3.16 -10.22 0.31
CA SER A 28 2.77 -11.36 -0.52
C SER A 28 1.54 -12.05 0.07
N GLY A 29 1.58 -12.44 1.35
CA GLY A 29 0.47 -13.13 1.99
C GLY A 29 -0.85 -12.35 1.95
N MET A 30 -0.87 -11.08 2.37
CA MET A 30 -2.13 -10.34 2.43
C MET A 30 -2.74 -10.01 1.06
N CYS A 31 -1.94 -9.89 -0.01
CA CYS A 31 -2.47 -9.56 -1.33
C CYS A 31 -2.75 -10.82 -2.18
N GLU A 32 -1.89 -11.85 -2.11
CA GLU A 32 -2.05 -13.07 -2.91
C GLU A 32 -3.20 -13.95 -2.40
N ASP A 33 -3.40 -14.07 -1.09
CA ASP A 33 -4.50 -14.85 -0.52
C ASP A 33 -5.88 -14.24 -0.88
N ASP A 34 -5.96 -12.93 -1.13
CA ASP A 34 -7.21 -12.18 -1.37
C ASP A 34 -7.41 -11.74 -2.83
N ASN A 35 -6.64 -12.30 -3.78
CA ASN A 35 -6.74 -12.07 -5.23
C ASN A 35 -6.49 -10.59 -5.64
N PHE A 36 -5.65 -9.86 -4.91
CA PHE A 36 -5.22 -8.52 -5.28
C PHE A 36 -3.78 -8.50 -5.81
N PRO A 37 -3.46 -7.57 -6.72
CA PRO A 37 -2.09 -7.39 -7.14
C PRO A 37 -1.26 -6.85 -5.96
N ILE A 38 0.01 -7.25 -5.91
CA ILE A 38 0.93 -6.91 -4.81
C ILE A 38 1.22 -5.40 -4.68
N GLY A 39 0.90 -4.59 -5.69
CA GLY A 39 1.21 -3.16 -5.75
C GLY A 39 0.21 -2.20 -5.12
N ILE A 40 -0.83 -2.69 -4.45
CA ILE A 40 -1.79 -1.84 -3.72
C ILE A 40 -1.12 -1.12 -2.53
N LEU A 41 -0.14 -1.76 -1.91
CA LEU A 41 0.60 -1.21 -0.77
C LEU A 41 2.02 -0.81 -1.16
N PRO A 42 2.54 0.31 -0.61
CA PRO A 42 3.88 0.74 -0.89
C PRO A 42 4.93 -0.18 -0.27
N LYS A 43 6.16 -0.13 -0.79
CA LYS A 43 7.31 -0.73 -0.13
C LYS A 43 7.60 -0.03 1.20
N GLY A 44 8.10 -0.77 2.18
CA GLY A 44 8.40 -0.26 3.53
C GLY A 44 7.33 -0.54 4.58
N VAL A 45 6.34 -1.40 4.29
CA VAL A 45 5.44 -1.96 5.32
C VAL A 45 6.28 -2.83 6.26
N ARG A 46 6.31 -2.46 7.55
CA ARG A 46 7.11 -3.13 8.58
C ARG A 46 6.39 -4.31 9.21
N GLY A 47 5.06 -4.35 9.11
CA GLY A 47 4.25 -5.42 9.64
C GLY A 47 2.78 -5.23 9.30
N TYR A 48 2.01 -6.28 9.54
CA TYR A 48 0.56 -6.28 9.36
C TYR A 48 -0.09 -7.10 10.47
N ASN A 49 -1.37 -6.84 10.69
CA ASN A 49 -2.26 -7.66 11.47
C ASN A 49 -3.49 -7.94 10.60
N LEU A 50 -3.92 -9.20 10.53
CA LEU A 50 -5.11 -9.63 9.83
C LEU A 50 -5.85 -10.60 10.75
N ASP A 51 -7.08 -10.26 11.08
CA ASP A 51 -8.00 -11.16 11.74
C ASP A 51 -8.73 -11.98 10.66
N PRO A 52 -8.44 -13.28 10.51
CA PRO A 52 -9.03 -14.11 9.46
C PRO A 52 -10.53 -14.39 9.69
N SER A 53 -11.04 -14.21 10.92
CA SER A 53 -12.46 -14.43 11.21
C SER A 53 -13.32 -13.23 10.84
N THR A 54 -12.79 -12.01 10.98
CA THR A 54 -13.53 -10.78 10.68
C THR A 54 -13.09 -10.08 9.39
N GLY A 55 -11.93 -10.47 8.83
CA GLY A 55 -11.28 -9.77 7.73
C GLY A 55 -10.70 -8.41 8.13
N LYS A 56 -10.70 -8.05 9.42
CA LYS A 56 -10.16 -6.76 9.87
C LYS A 56 -8.64 -6.77 9.74
N PHE A 57 -8.09 -5.76 9.07
CA PHE A 57 -6.65 -5.66 8.87
C PHE A 57 -6.07 -4.32 9.31
N SER A 58 -4.77 -4.32 9.56
CA SER A 58 -3.96 -3.13 9.77
C SER A 58 -2.56 -3.35 9.21
N ALA A 59 -2.06 -2.42 8.41
CA ALA A 59 -0.69 -2.42 7.90
C ALA A 59 0.08 -1.22 8.46
N TYR A 60 1.31 -1.45 8.92
CA TYR A 60 2.12 -0.45 9.60
C TYR A 60 3.33 -0.06 8.75
N LEU A 61 3.40 1.20 8.38
CA LEU A 61 4.53 1.83 7.71
C LEU A 61 5.42 2.51 8.77
N GLY A 62 6.71 2.64 8.48
CA GLY A 62 7.63 3.33 9.37
C GLY A 62 7.29 4.82 9.58
N SER A 63 6.69 5.46 8.57
CA SER A 63 6.25 6.87 8.60
C SER A 63 5.12 7.08 7.60
N SER A 64 4.43 8.22 7.68
CA SER A 64 3.58 8.67 6.57
C SER A 64 4.41 8.89 5.32
N CYS A 65 3.77 8.75 4.17
CA CYS A 65 4.41 8.81 2.87
C CYS A 65 3.55 9.58 1.88
N SER A 66 4.15 10.33 0.98
CA SER A 66 3.48 10.87 -0.20
C SER A 66 4.38 10.76 -1.42
N PHE A 67 3.78 10.53 -2.58
CA PHE A 67 4.49 10.48 -3.86
C PHE A 67 3.51 10.76 -5.00
N SER A 68 4.06 11.23 -6.13
CA SER A 68 3.29 11.42 -7.35
C SER A 68 3.34 10.16 -8.20
N LEU A 69 2.19 9.76 -8.73
CA LEU A 69 2.10 8.83 -9.84
C LEU A 69 2.08 9.59 -11.17
N GLU A 70 2.23 8.85 -12.25
CA GLU A 70 2.05 9.39 -13.59
C GLU A 70 0.62 9.96 -13.78
N GLY A 71 0.48 10.99 -14.61
CA GLY A 71 -0.80 11.72 -14.75
C GLY A 71 -1.08 12.75 -13.64
N SER A 72 -0.06 13.14 -12.87
CA SER A 72 -0.12 14.15 -11.81
C SER A 72 -0.99 13.78 -10.61
N TYR A 73 -1.34 12.51 -10.44
CA TYR A 73 -2.05 12.05 -9.24
C TYR A 73 -1.09 12.02 -8.05
N GLN A 74 -1.39 12.79 -7.01
CA GLN A 74 -0.66 12.68 -5.74
C GLN A 74 -1.33 11.65 -4.84
N LEU A 75 -0.55 10.70 -4.34
CA LEU A 75 -0.98 9.72 -3.35
C LEU A 75 -0.31 9.99 -2.01
N LYS A 76 -1.08 9.76 -0.94
CA LYS A 76 -0.63 9.89 0.43
C LYS A 76 -1.06 8.69 1.24
N TYR A 77 -0.10 8.11 1.93
CA TYR A 77 -0.28 7.03 2.90
C TYR A 77 0.02 7.56 4.30
N LYS A 78 -0.85 7.24 5.26
CA LYS A 78 -0.55 7.41 6.69
C LYS A 78 0.40 6.30 7.15
N SER A 79 1.01 6.49 8.32
CA SER A 79 1.88 5.47 8.93
C SER A 79 1.13 4.19 9.29
N THR A 80 -0.19 4.24 9.40
CA THR A 80 -1.04 3.08 9.63
C THR A 80 -2.19 3.10 8.63
N ILE A 81 -2.36 1.98 7.94
CA ILE A 81 -3.48 1.73 7.03
C ILE A 81 -4.39 0.71 7.71
N ARG A 82 -5.70 0.92 7.64
CA ARG A 82 -6.69 0.03 8.26
C ARG A 82 -7.85 -0.20 7.31
N GLY A 83 -8.60 -1.25 7.59
CA GLY A 83 -9.88 -1.51 6.93
C GLY A 83 -10.29 -2.96 7.14
N TYR A 84 -11.12 -3.43 6.23
CA TYR A 84 -11.54 -4.81 6.15
C TYR A 84 -11.17 -5.35 4.77
N ILE A 85 -10.64 -6.56 4.75
CA ILE A 85 -10.35 -7.31 3.54
C ILE A 85 -11.33 -8.48 3.45
N SER A 86 -11.85 -8.68 2.26
CA SER A 86 -12.60 -9.86 1.86
C SER A 86 -12.21 -10.20 0.43
N GLN A 87 -12.67 -11.35 -0.05
CA GLN A 87 -12.26 -11.90 -1.35
C GLN A 87 -12.42 -10.86 -2.48
N GLY A 88 -11.30 -10.33 -2.98
CA GLY A 88 -11.29 -9.31 -4.04
C GLY A 88 -11.86 -7.94 -3.64
N LYS A 89 -12.03 -7.63 -2.35
CA LYS A 89 -12.50 -6.31 -1.89
C LYS A 89 -11.79 -5.84 -0.61
N PHE A 90 -11.34 -4.58 -0.61
CA PHE A 90 -11.04 -3.82 0.60
C PHE A 90 -12.16 -2.82 0.87
N SER A 91 -12.65 -2.75 2.10
CA SER A 91 -13.71 -1.83 2.51
C SER A 91 -13.34 -1.07 3.79
N SER A 92 -13.99 0.07 3.98
CA SER A 92 -13.76 1.00 5.09
C SER A 92 -12.27 1.30 5.26
N LEU A 93 -11.60 1.57 4.14
CA LEU A 93 -10.18 1.84 4.11
C LEU A 93 -9.89 3.20 4.75
N GLU A 94 -8.85 3.20 5.57
CA GLU A 94 -8.33 4.39 6.22
C GLU A 94 -6.84 4.49 5.99
N GLY A 95 -6.36 5.72 5.80
CA GLY A 95 -4.93 6.01 5.71
C GLY A 95 -4.36 5.98 4.31
N ILE A 96 -5.20 5.95 3.28
CA ILE A 96 -4.81 6.16 1.88
C ILE A 96 -5.66 7.29 1.31
N SER A 97 -5.02 8.33 0.79
CA SER A 97 -5.68 9.49 0.22
C SER A 97 -5.07 9.84 -1.14
N VAL A 98 -5.89 10.36 -2.04
CA VAL A 98 -5.48 10.88 -3.35
C VAL A 98 -5.83 12.37 -3.44
N GLU A 99 -5.03 13.15 -4.15
CA GLU A 99 -5.35 14.55 -4.42
C GLU A 99 -6.28 14.69 -5.63
N LEU A 100 -7.40 15.38 -5.45
CA LEU A 100 -8.39 15.72 -6.46
C LEU A 100 -8.80 17.18 -6.32
N PHE A 101 -8.76 17.96 -7.40
CA PHE A 101 -9.13 19.39 -7.40
C PHE A 101 -8.49 20.18 -6.24
N PHE A 102 -7.21 19.89 -5.94
CA PHE A 102 -6.44 20.50 -4.84
C PHE A 102 -6.87 20.09 -3.40
N PHE A 103 -7.73 19.09 -3.25
CA PHE A 103 -8.13 18.53 -1.96
C PHE A 103 -7.70 17.08 -1.83
N TRP A 104 -7.30 16.67 -0.63
CA TRP A 104 -7.06 15.27 -0.31
C TRP A 104 -8.38 14.56 -0.04
N VAL A 105 -8.65 13.50 -0.79
CA VAL A 105 -9.83 12.67 -0.65
C VAL A 105 -9.40 11.26 -0.27
N ASP A 106 -10.04 10.70 0.75
CA ASP A 106 -9.75 9.35 1.21
C ASP A 106 -10.31 8.31 0.24
N ILE A 107 -9.48 7.30 -0.04
CA ILE A 107 -9.90 6.09 -0.74
C ILE A 107 -10.54 5.18 0.30
N VAL A 108 -11.85 4.94 0.15
CA VAL A 108 -12.65 4.22 1.14
C VAL A 108 -12.88 2.76 0.76
N GLU A 109 -12.77 2.43 -0.52
CA GLU A 109 -13.02 1.08 -1.03
C GLU A 109 -12.12 0.78 -2.24
N LEU A 110 -11.60 -0.44 -2.30
CA LEU A 110 -11.01 -1.03 -3.49
C LEU A 110 -11.72 -2.34 -3.81
N GLN A 111 -12.10 -2.56 -5.06
CA GLN A 111 -12.74 -3.80 -5.49
C GLN A 111 -12.17 -4.29 -6.80
N ARG A 112 -11.82 -5.58 -6.87
CA ARG A 112 -11.45 -6.22 -8.13
C ARG A 112 -12.67 -6.57 -8.96
N LYS A 113 -12.62 -6.25 -10.25
CA LYS A 113 -13.63 -6.56 -11.26
C LYS A 113 -12.95 -7.15 -12.50
N GLY A 114 -12.75 -8.48 -12.48
CA GLY A 114 -12.00 -9.17 -13.54
C GLY A 114 -10.56 -8.66 -13.60
N ASP A 115 -10.23 -7.98 -14.70
CA ASP A 115 -8.91 -7.40 -14.98
C ASP A 115 -8.79 -5.91 -14.62
N SER A 116 -9.80 -5.35 -13.95
CA SER A 116 -9.76 -4.00 -13.42
C SER A 116 -9.89 -3.92 -11.91
N LEU A 117 -9.39 -2.82 -11.36
CA LEU A 117 -9.53 -2.42 -9.97
C LEU A 117 -10.35 -1.14 -9.91
N ARG A 118 -11.48 -1.22 -9.22
CA ARG A 118 -12.35 -0.09 -8.90
C ARG A 118 -11.92 0.54 -7.58
N PHE A 119 -11.64 1.83 -7.62
CA PHE A 119 -11.36 2.67 -6.46
C PHE A 119 -12.57 3.57 -6.19
N SER A 120 -13.00 3.64 -4.93
CA SER A 120 -14.08 4.54 -4.51
C SER A 120 -13.52 5.64 -3.59
N VAL A 121 -13.80 6.88 -3.94
CA VAL A 121 -13.40 8.09 -3.20
C VAL A 121 -14.66 8.93 -2.93
N GLY A 122 -15.40 8.56 -1.89
CA GLY A 122 -16.70 9.16 -1.57
C GLY A 122 -17.73 8.92 -2.67
N LYS A 123 -18.13 9.98 -3.39
CA LYS A 123 -19.14 9.93 -4.47
C LYS A 123 -18.54 9.68 -5.86
N ALA A 124 -17.22 9.55 -5.97
CA ALA A 124 -16.58 9.25 -7.24
C ALA A 124 -15.99 7.84 -7.22
N VAL A 125 -15.98 7.22 -8.39
CA VAL A 125 -15.29 5.94 -8.62
C VAL A 125 -14.37 6.08 -9.81
N ALA A 126 -13.27 5.33 -9.77
CA ALA A 126 -12.32 5.25 -10.86
C ALA A 126 -11.91 3.80 -11.08
N ASP A 127 -11.97 3.34 -12.32
CA ASP A 127 -11.57 1.99 -12.71
C ASP A 127 -10.20 2.04 -13.42
N PHE A 128 -9.26 1.19 -12.98
CA PHE A 128 -7.88 1.08 -13.50
C PHE A 128 -7.57 -0.35 -13.89
N SER A 129 -6.72 -0.58 -14.91
CA SER A 129 -6.24 -1.95 -15.23
C SER A 129 -5.40 -2.51 -14.08
N ILE A 130 -5.52 -3.81 -13.83
CA ILE A 130 -4.73 -4.51 -12.81
C ILE A 130 -3.22 -4.43 -13.07
N ASP A 131 -2.82 -4.33 -14.35
CA ASP A 131 -1.42 -4.24 -14.77
C ASP A 131 -0.69 -3.02 -14.19
N ASN A 132 -1.44 -1.97 -13.81
CA ASN A 132 -0.88 -0.78 -13.19
C ASN A 132 -0.37 -1.04 -11.75
N PHE A 133 -0.70 -2.20 -11.17
CA PHE A 133 -0.45 -2.53 -9.77
C PHE A 133 0.42 -3.79 -9.61
N GLU A 134 1.05 -4.27 -10.69
CA GLU A 134 2.02 -5.37 -10.62
C GLU A 134 3.23 -5.02 -9.73
N GLU A 135 3.54 -3.73 -9.62
CA GLU A 135 4.69 -3.22 -8.87
C GLU A 135 4.29 -2.38 -7.68
N CYS A 136 4.94 -2.64 -6.54
CA CYS A 136 4.73 -1.85 -5.34
C CYS A 136 5.41 -0.49 -5.48
N PRO A 137 4.68 0.63 -5.28
CA PRO A 137 5.29 1.95 -5.26
C PRO A 137 6.23 2.08 -4.06
N GLN A 138 7.30 2.85 -4.20
CA GLN A 138 8.21 3.18 -3.12
C GLN A 138 7.90 4.56 -2.58
N CYS A 139 8.12 4.72 -1.28
CA CYS A 139 7.90 6.01 -0.66
C CYS A 139 8.82 7.09 -1.24
N GLY A 140 8.28 8.28 -1.51
CA GLY A 140 8.98 9.43 -2.08
C GLY A 140 9.00 9.42 -3.61
N CYS A 141 9.64 8.42 -4.22
CA CYS A 141 9.84 8.36 -5.68
C CYS A 141 8.80 7.53 -6.46
N GLY A 142 7.80 6.95 -5.78
CA GLY A 142 6.72 6.19 -6.40
C GLY A 142 7.22 4.98 -7.17
N LEU A 143 6.86 4.86 -8.45
CA LEU A 143 7.34 3.78 -9.34
C LEU A 143 8.68 4.11 -10.03
N ASN A 144 9.26 5.30 -9.81
CA ASN A 144 10.40 5.83 -10.55
C ASN A 144 11.74 5.82 -9.79
N CYS A 145 11.90 4.96 -8.78
CA CYS A 145 13.06 4.98 -7.87
C CYS A 145 14.38 4.44 -8.45
N ASN A 146 14.39 4.03 -9.72
CA ASN A 146 15.60 3.68 -10.46
C ASN A 146 15.67 4.67 -11.63
N ASP A 147 16.53 5.69 -11.55
CA ASP A 147 16.81 6.65 -12.62
C ASP A 147 16.86 5.94 -13.99
N GLY A 148 15.83 6.09 -14.84
CA GLY A 148 15.91 5.68 -16.23
C GLY A 148 14.66 5.16 -16.94
N GLN A 149 13.58 4.76 -16.26
CA GLN A 149 12.33 4.43 -16.98
C GLN A 149 11.09 4.87 -16.21
N LEU A 150 10.41 5.89 -16.75
CA LEU A 150 8.99 6.14 -16.49
C LEU A 150 8.23 4.86 -16.82
N LYS A 151 7.85 4.08 -15.81
CA LYS A 151 6.89 3.00 -16.02
C LYS A 151 5.54 3.64 -16.20
N LYS A 152 5.15 3.73 -17.46
CA LYS A 152 3.91 4.36 -17.88
C LYS A 152 2.73 3.65 -17.22
N VAL A 153 1.87 4.37 -16.53
CA VAL A 153 0.52 3.90 -16.20
C VAL A 153 -0.11 3.51 -17.53
N ARG A 154 -0.28 2.20 -17.75
CA ARG A 154 -0.59 1.67 -19.09
C ARG A 154 -2.00 2.05 -19.53
N SER A 155 -2.84 2.52 -18.61
CA SER A 155 -4.24 2.87 -18.84
C SER A 155 -4.67 4.09 -18.00
N ILE A 156 -5.21 5.11 -18.68
CA ILE A 156 -5.87 6.25 -18.04
C ILE A 156 -7.15 5.74 -17.35
N PRO A 157 -7.43 6.15 -16.09
CA PRO A 157 -8.64 5.70 -15.40
C PRO A 157 -9.91 6.19 -16.06
N ILE A 158 -10.94 5.35 -16.03
CA ILE A 158 -12.31 5.78 -16.32
C ILE A 158 -12.91 6.28 -15.00
N VAL A 159 -13.07 7.59 -14.88
CA VAL A 159 -13.65 8.23 -13.69
C VAL A 159 -15.15 8.44 -13.91
N SER A 160 -15.97 7.99 -12.97
CA SER A 160 -17.42 8.23 -12.96
C SER A 160 -17.83 8.88 -11.64
N LEU A 161 -18.67 9.91 -11.74
CA LEU A 161 -19.33 10.51 -10.57
C LEU A 161 -20.66 9.79 -10.35
N ILE A 162 -20.87 9.30 -9.13
CA ILE A 162 -22.14 8.71 -8.72
C ILE A 162 -23.04 9.89 -8.32
N GLY A 163 -23.96 10.23 -9.23
CA GLY A 163 -25.01 11.24 -9.05
C GLY A 163 -26.23 10.69 -8.34
#